data_AF-A0A382HVN4-F1
#
_entry.id   AF-A0A382HVN4-F1
#
_cell.length_a   1.000
_cell.length_b   1.000
_cell.length_c   1.000
_cell.angle_alpha   90.00
_cell.angle_beta   90.00
_cell.angle_gamma   90.00
#
_symmetry.space_group_name_H-M   'P 1'
#
loop_
_entity.id
_entity.type
_entity.pdbx_description
1 polymer ?
#
loop_
_entity_poly.entity_id
_entity_poly.type
_entity_poly.pdbx_seq_one_letter_code
_entity_poly.pdbx_strand_id
1 'polypeptide(L)' 'VIVDEPGHLRIEARSGRPFVNVRIQRSHVGVYLLPMYYHPEVLGSLTERKSGKGTLRFYEEEDPLI' A
#
# COMPACT_ATOMS: atom_id res chain seq x y z
N VAL A 1 12.20 -5.26 -9.82
CA VAL A 1 10.84 -4.68 -9.77
C VAL A 1 10.06 -5.31 -10.89
N ILE A 2 8.99 -6.02 -10.56
CA ILE A 2 8.13 -6.64 -11.58
C ILE A 2 6.97 -5.64 -11.79
N VAL A 3 6.90 -5.03 -12.97
CA VAL A 3 5.79 -4.18 -13.39
C VAL A 3 4.98 -5.01 -14.37
N ASP A 4 3.98 -5.74 -13.86
CA ASP A 4 3.21 -6.68 -14.66
C ASP A 4 2.07 -5.98 -15.44
N GLU A 5 1.55 -4.85 -14.96
CA GLU A 5 0.50 -4.05 -15.61
C GLU A 5 0.68 -2.54 -15.36
N PRO A 6 0.28 -1.65 -16.29
CA PRO A 6 0.25 -0.21 -16.04
C PRO A 6 -0.53 0.11 -14.76
N GLY A 7 0.11 0.83 -13.83
CA GLY A 7 -0.50 1.15 -12.54
C GLY A 7 -0.45 0.03 -11.50
N HIS A 8 0.32 -1.04 -11.72
CA HIS A 8 0.56 -2.09 -10.73
C HIS A 8 2.06 -2.29 -10.49
N LEU A 9 2.55 -1.76 -9.36
CA LEU A 9 3.90 -1.99 -8.87
C LEU A 9 3.88 -3.09 -7.80
N ARG A 10 4.74 -4.10 -7.94
CA ARG A 10 4.88 -5.17 -6.93
C ARG A 10 6.35 -5.40 -6.57
N ILE A 11 6.62 -5.48 -5.27
CA ILE A 11 7.90 -5.85 -4.70
C ILE A 11 7.66 -7.07 -3.81
N GLU A 12 8.46 -8.12 -4.02
CA GLU A 12 8.39 -9.36 -3.25
C GLU A 12 9.58 -9.47 -2.31
N ALA A 13 9.35 -10.07 -1.14
CA ALA A 13 10.44 -10.49 -0.26
C ALA A 13 11.19 -11.68 -0.89
N ARG A 14 12.41 -11.96 -0.39
CA ARG A 14 13.18 -13.15 -0.80
C ARG A 14 12.43 -14.47 -0.64
N SER A 15 11.42 -14.51 0.24
CA SER A 15 10.54 -15.66 0.46
C SER A 15 9.42 -15.81 -0.58
N GLY A 16 9.32 -14.92 -1.57
CA GLY A 16 8.25 -14.91 -2.58
C GLY A 16 6.92 -14.31 -2.10
N ARG A 17 6.85 -13.84 -0.85
CA ARG A 17 5.66 -13.14 -0.35
C ARG A 17 5.63 -11.69 -0.85
N PRO A 18 4.45 -11.12 -1.16
CA PRO A 18 4.34 -9.69 -1.46
C PRO A 18 4.82 -8.87 -0.27
N PHE A 19 5.80 -7.99 -0.50
CA PHE A 19 6.32 -7.07 0.51
C PHE A 19 5.67 -5.69 0.36
N VAL A 20 5.66 -5.16 -0.87
CA VAL A 20 4.94 -3.93 -1.24
C VAL A 20 4.11 -4.19 -2.49
N ASN A 21 2.90 -3.63 -2.54
CA ASN A 21 2.11 -3.59 -3.75
C ASN A 21 1.41 -2.23 -3.86
N VAL A 22 1.64 -1.50 -4.95
CA VAL A 22 0.92 -0.26 -5.26
C VAL A 22 0.04 -0.54 -6.47
N ARG A 23 -1.25 -0.27 -6.34
CA ARG A 23 -2.23 -0.50 -7.39
C ARG A 23 -3.11 0.72 -7.60
N ILE A 24 -3.12 1.25 -8.82
CA ILE A 24 -4.07 2.25 -9.26
C ILE A 24 -5.43 1.55 -9.45
N GLN A 25 -6.43 2.01 -8.72
CA GLN A 25 -7.83 1.59 -8.88
C GLN A 25 -8.66 2.76 -9.42
N ARG A 26 -9.91 2.49 -9.80
CA ARG A 26 -10.80 3.49 -10.41
C ARG A 26 -10.99 4.75 -9.57
N SER A 27 -10.97 4.63 -8.24
CA SER A 27 -11.27 5.75 -7.31
C SER A 27 -10.12 6.13 -6.38
N HIS A 28 -9.05 5.34 -6.32
CA HIS A 28 -7.96 5.56 -5.37
C HIS A 28 -6.71 4.77 -5.80
N VAL A 29 -5.57 5.14 -5.22
CA VAL A 29 -4.37 4.32 -5.21
C VAL A 29 -4.34 3.51 -3.92
N GLY A 30 -4.22 2.18 -4.06
CA GLY A 30 -4.05 1.27 -2.95
C GLY A 30 -2.57 0.97 -2.73
N VAL A 31 -2.07 1.18 -1.52
CA VAL A 31 -0.70 0.83 -1.12
C VAL A 31 -0.76 -0.26 -0.05
N TYR A 32 -0.36 -1.47 -0.42
CA TYR A 32 -0.19 -2.59 0.50
C TYR A 32 1.25 -2.66 0.98
N LEU A 33 1.44 -2.80 2.29
CA LEU A 33 2.73 -3.01 2.94
C LEU A 33 2.61 -4.18 3.92
N LEU A 34 3.37 -5.25 3.68
CA LEU A 34 3.39 -6.42 4.55
C LEU A 34 3.75 -6.09 6.01
N PRO A 35 4.72 -5.19 6.31
CA PRO A 35 5.02 -4.83 7.69
C PRO A 35 3.82 -4.27 8.48
N MET A 36 2.90 -3.55 7.84
CA MET A 36 1.70 -3.02 8.51
C MET A 36 0.77 -4.10 9.06
N TYR A 37 0.85 -5.32 8.52
CA TYR A 37 0.09 -6.45 9.01
C TYR A 37 0.59 -6.90 10.39
N TYR A 38 1.90 -6.86 10.61
CA TYR A 38 2.55 -7.32 11.84
C TYR A 38 2.81 -6.19 12.84
N HIS A 39 2.95 -4.96 12.34
CA HIS A 39 3.30 -3.78 13.10
C HIS A 39 2.35 -2.62 12.77
N PRO A 40 1.04 -2.72 13.07
CA PRO A 40 0.08 -1.65 12.78
C PRO A 40 0.40 -0.32 13.47
N GLU A 41 1.13 -0.36 14.60
CA GLU A 41 1.54 0.80 15.40
C GLU A 41 2.43 1.79 14.65
N VAL A 42 3.11 1.35 13.57
CA VAL A 42 4.03 2.21 12.79
C VAL A 42 3.31 3.24 11.94
N LEU A 43 1.98 3.15 11.81
CA LEU A 43 1.21 4.00 10.91
C LEU A 43 1.00 5.43 11.41
N GLY A 44 0.99 5.64 12.73
CA GLY A 44 0.67 6.96 13.28
C GLY A 44 -0.63 7.54 12.69
N SER A 45 -0.55 8.75 12.14
CA SER A 45 -1.67 9.46 11.48
C SER A 45 -2.19 8.76 10.22
N LEU A 46 -1.35 7.97 9.52
CA LEU A 46 -1.77 7.22 8.32
C LEU A 46 -2.78 6.11 8.63
N THR A 47 -3.05 5.83 9.91
CA THR A 47 -4.13 4.93 10.34
C THR A 47 -5.48 5.34 9.74
N GLU A 48 -5.72 6.65 9.52
CA GLU A 48 -6.94 7.15 8.89
C GLU A 48 -7.11 6.70 7.43
N ARG A 49 -6.02 6.32 6.76
CA ARG A 49 -6.04 5.81 5.38
C ARG A 49 -6.10 4.29 5.32
N LYS A 50 -6.07 3.60 6.47
CA LYS A 50 -6.06 2.14 6.54
C LYS A 50 -7.39 1.55 6.07
N SER A 51 -7.30 0.58 5.16
CA SER A 51 -8.39 -0.25 4.70
C SER A 51 -8.02 -1.72 4.88
N GLY A 52 -8.80 -2.43 5.69
CA GLY A 52 -8.49 -3.82 6.04
C GLY A 52 -7.20 -3.94 6.86
N LYS A 53 -6.47 -5.05 6.68
CA LYS A 53 -5.34 -5.40 7.58
C LYS A 53 -4.00 -4.78 7.20
N GLY A 54 -3.77 -4.43 5.93
CA GLY A 54 -2.42 -4.04 5.46
C GLY A 54 -2.40 -3.09 4.26
N THR A 55 -3.51 -2.44 3.94
CA THR A 55 -3.61 -1.56 2.77
C THR A 55 -3.96 -0.15 3.21
N LEU A 56 -3.32 0.85 2.61
CA LEU A 56 -3.68 2.27 2.69
C LEU A 56 -4.39 2.67 1.38
N ARG A 57 -5.36 3.57 1.46
CA ARG A 57 -6.05 4.13 0.29
C ARG A 57 -5.86 5.63 0.22
N PHE A 58 -5.41 6.12 -0.93
CA PHE A 58 -5.20 7.53 -1.22
C PHE A 58 -6.07 7.93 -2.41
N TYR A 59 -6.90 8.95 -2.24
CA TYR A 59 -7.92 9.35 -3.22
C TYR A 59 -7.49 10.57 -4.05
N GLU A 60 -6.53 11.33 -3.54
CA GLU A 60 -6.02 12.56 -4.13
C GLU A 60 -4.50 12.45 -4.29
N GLU A 61 -3.95 13.21 -5.22
CA GLU A 61 -2.50 13.26 -5.45
C GLU A 61 -1.78 13.92 -4.28
N GLU A 62 -2.38 14.97 -3.72
CA GLU A 62 -1.95 15.63 -2.49
C GLU A 62 -2.83 15.14 -1.33
N ASP A 63 -2.34 14.18 -0.54
CA ASP A 63 -3.01 13.77 0.69
C ASP A 63 -2.44 14.59 1.85
N PRO A 64 -3.26 15.27 2.67
CA PRO A 64 -2.76 16.10 3.79
C PRO A 64 -2.00 15.32 4.87
N LEU A 65 -1.98 13.99 4.80
CA LEU A 65 -1.23 13.11 5.69
C LEU A 65 0.14 12.65 5.13
N ILE A 66 0.51 13.08 3.92
CA ILE A 66 1.80 12.82 3.25
C ILE A 66 2.49 14.14 2.93
#